data_AF-A0A2M6W429-F1
#
_entry.id   AF-A0A2M6W429-F1
#
_cell.length_a   1.000
_cell.length_b   1.000
_cell.length_c   1.000
_cell.angle_alpha   90.00
_cell.angle_beta   90.00
_cell.angle_gamma   90.00
#
_symmetry.space_group_name_H-M   'P 1'
#
loop_
_entity.id
_entity.type
_entity.pdbx_description
1 polymer ?
#
loop_
_entity_poly.entity_id
_entity_poly.type
_entity_poly.pdbx_seq_one_letter_code
_entity_poly.pdbx_strand_id
1 'polypeptide(L)'
;MSNFWGTFQSLKLRNRKLTKMQTILYNKFMDQRKQITESKINIAGDHKTPIAEHIDRSYFQYFKKKIKSRDSENLLNDYKNVCIILLYALLNRTNVTFVTADRDILAILLVLSKSLAHDMTFTHMILSSLSEDDKRVILKRNYITRYFSFSEFKKIFNGVYGDIMNVYWKRDYVRFRVKLWDLKRQKYINDFSLNFNESVREMILNMHGPLSCHFAKNDTYGNWIHYHFWPPPPKSPDVLKVLLSLKKRNSLDNIQVPEIIHRETCKYAIDDAAGRLKEYYGFLL
;
A
#
# COMPACT_ATOMS: atom_id res chain seq x y z
N MET A 1 7.27 20.42 9.63
CA MET A 1 8.52 20.05 8.90
C MET A 1 8.42 18.77 8.04
N SER A 2 7.25 18.12 7.90
CA SER A 2 7.10 16.83 7.18
C SER A 2 7.10 16.92 5.64
N ASN A 3 6.72 18.05 5.05
CA ASN A 3 6.51 18.17 3.59
C ASN A 3 7.80 18.35 2.75
N PHE A 4 8.91 18.80 3.35
CA PHE A 4 10.19 18.98 2.63
C PHE A 4 10.91 17.66 2.36
N TRP A 5 10.75 16.69 3.27
CA TRP A 5 11.39 15.38 3.19
C TRP A 5 10.92 14.56 1.98
N GLY A 6 9.60 14.46 1.78
CA GLY A 6 9.03 13.72 0.64
C GLY A 6 9.51 14.26 -0.69
N THR A 7 9.78 15.57 -0.77
CA THR A 7 10.31 16.23 -1.97
C THR A 7 11.77 15.85 -2.23
N PHE A 8 12.67 15.94 -1.25
CA PHE A 8 14.08 15.54 -1.47
C PHE A 8 14.25 14.05 -1.69
N GLN A 9 13.46 13.25 -0.96
CA GLN A 9 13.45 11.80 -1.13
C GLN A 9 12.90 11.41 -2.50
N SER A 10 11.80 12.02 -2.96
CA SER A 10 11.27 11.75 -4.31
C SER A 10 12.23 12.19 -5.42
N LEU A 11 12.98 13.28 -5.23
CA LEU A 11 14.03 13.71 -6.17
C LEU A 11 15.17 12.68 -6.25
N LYS A 12 15.68 12.20 -5.09
CA LYS A 12 16.68 11.12 -5.04
C LYS A 12 16.16 9.81 -5.65
N LEU A 13 14.92 9.41 -5.33
CA LEU A 13 14.26 8.21 -5.90
C LEU A 13 13.99 8.32 -7.42
N ARG A 14 14.06 9.52 -7.97
CA ARG A 14 13.95 9.81 -9.42
C ARG A 14 15.33 10.04 -10.06
N ASN A 15 16.43 9.72 -9.38
CA ASN A 15 17.81 9.97 -9.83
C ASN A 15 18.10 11.43 -10.22
N ARG A 16 17.36 12.39 -9.66
CA ARG A 16 17.63 13.81 -9.90
C ARG A 16 18.76 14.27 -9.00
N LYS A 17 19.71 15.02 -9.57
CA LYS A 17 20.78 15.66 -8.79
C LYS A 17 20.14 16.64 -7.80
N LEU A 18 20.44 16.44 -6.52
CA LEU A 18 20.13 17.42 -5.48
C LEU A 18 21.14 18.56 -5.56
N THR A 19 20.71 19.78 -5.26
CA THR A 19 21.66 20.89 -5.06
C THR A 19 22.54 20.62 -3.83
N LYS A 20 23.64 21.36 -3.69
CA LYS A 20 24.56 21.24 -2.54
C LYS A 20 23.81 21.39 -1.21
N MET A 21 22.92 22.38 -1.12
CA MET A 21 22.11 22.63 0.09
C MET A 21 21.07 21.53 0.35
N GLN A 22 20.42 21.03 -0.69
CA GLN A 22 19.49 19.89 -0.58
C GLN A 22 20.21 18.61 -0.13
N THR A 23 21.46 18.41 -0.58
CA THR A 23 22.29 17.27 -0.17
C THR A 23 22.68 17.35 1.30
N ILE A 24 23.07 18.53 1.79
CA ILE A 24 23.36 18.76 3.22
C ILE A 24 22.13 18.48 4.08
N LEU A 25 20.97 19.02 3.70
CA LEU A 25 19.70 18.80 4.40
C LEU A 25 19.28 17.32 4.40
N TYR A 26 19.45 16.65 3.26
CA TYR A 26 19.18 15.21 3.13
C TYR A 26 20.08 14.37 4.04
N ASN A 27 21.39 14.63 4.07
CA ASN A 27 22.33 13.89 4.92
C ASN A 27 22.04 14.12 6.41
N LYS A 28 21.84 15.37 6.83
CA LYS A 28 21.47 15.71 8.21
C LYS A 28 20.20 14.97 8.67
N PHE A 29 19.23 14.83 7.77
CA PHE A 29 18.02 14.05 8.04
C PHE A 29 18.29 12.54 8.16
N MET A 30 19.11 11.98 7.26
CA MET A 30 19.48 10.56 7.33
C MET A 30 20.24 10.24 8.62
N ASP A 31 21.07 11.17 9.09
CA ASP A 31 21.78 11.06 10.37
C ASP A 31 20.81 11.12 11.55
N GLN A 32 19.85 12.05 11.55
CA GLN A 32 18.77 12.07 12.54
C GLN A 32 17.97 10.77 12.57
N ARG A 33 17.63 10.19 11.40
CA ARG A 33 16.94 8.89 11.35
C ARG A 33 17.80 7.75 11.86
N LYS A 34 19.10 7.76 11.56
CA LYS A 34 20.03 6.78 12.10
C LYS A 34 20.03 6.86 13.63
N GLN A 35 20.13 8.06 14.19
CA GLN A 35 20.05 8.30 15.63
C GLN A 35 18.72 7.82 16.23
N ILE A 36 17.59 8.12 15.58
CA ILE A 36 16.27 7.62 16.03
C ILE A 36 16.22 6.09 15.99
N THR A 37 16.77 5.46 14.96
CA THR A 37 16.78 3.99 14.81
C THR A 37 17.68 3.31 15.84
N GLU A 38 18.78 3.95 16.21
CA GLU A 38 19.75 3.47 17.21
C GLU A 38 19.28 3.76 18.65
N SER A 39 18.41 4.77 18.83
CA SER A 39 17.80 5.08 20.12
C SER A 39 16.89 3.96 20.61
N LYS A 40 17.10 3.55 21.87
CA LYS A 40 16.21 2.65 22.62
C LYS A 40 14.97 3.36 23.19
N ILE A 41 14.91 4.68 23.05
CA ILE A 41 13.86 5.54 23.60
C ILE A 41 13.03 6.12 22.43
N ASN A 42 11.71 6.10 22.60
CA ASN A 42 10.75 6.66 21.65
C ASN A 42 10.68 8.20 21.76
N ILE A 43 9.84 8.85 20.94
CA ILE A 43 9.70 10.32 20.94
C ILE A 43 9.04 10.84 22.24
N ALA A 44 8.28 9.98 22.92
CA ALA A 44 7.61 10.30 24.19
C ALA A 44 8.51 10.11 25.42
N GLY A 45 9.72 9.56 25.27
CA GLY A 45 10.64 9.29 26.37
C GLY A 45 10.59 7.87 26.93
N ASP A 46 9.74 6.99 26.40
CA ASP A 46 9.63 5.60 26.87
C ASP A 46 10.56 4.65 26.11
N HIS A 47 10.87 3.51 26.73
CA HIS A 47 11.56 2.42 26.05
C HIS A 47 10.73 1.88 24.88
N LYS A 48 11.40 1.72 23.72
CA LYS A 48 10.78 1.12 22.55
C LYS A 48 10.44 -0.34 22.82
N THR A 49 9.27 -0.76 22.37
CA THR A 49 8.92 -2.18 22.32
C THR A 49 9.83 -2.90 21.32
N PRO A 50 10.07 -4.21 21.48
CA PRO A 50 10.93 -4.97 20.55
C PRO A 50 10.45 -4.84 19.10
N ILE A 51 9.14 -4.86 18.87
CA ILE A 51 8.57 -4.68 17.53
C ILE A 51 8.81 -3.27 16.97
N ALA A 52 8.72 -2.22 17.79
CA ALA A 52 9.02 -0.86 17.37
C ALA A 52 10.49 -0.69 16.95
N GLU A 53 11.42 -1.31 17.67
CA GLU A 53 12.83 -1.35 17.27
C GLU A 53 13.03 -2.01 15.90
N HIS A 54 12.34 -3.13 15.65
CA HIS A 54 12.41 -3.82 14.36
C HIS A 54 11.76 -3.00 13.25
N ILE A 55 10.61 -2.37 13.48
CA ILE A 55 9.93 -1.50 12.51
C ILE A 55 10.84 -0.34 12.09
N ASP A 56 11.45 0.36 13.05
CA ASP A 56 12.35 1.50 12.77
C ASP A 56 13.56 1.06 11.92
N ARG A 57 14.18 -0.07 12.30
CA ARG A 57 15.30 -0.65 11.54
C ARG A 57 14.89 -1.07 10.14
N SER A 58 13.73 -1.71 10.01
CA SER A 58 13.18 -2.17 8.72
C SER A 58 12.91 -0.99 7.80
N TYR A 59 12.29 0.08 8.30
CA TYR A 59 12.06 1.29 7.52
C TYR A 59 13.38 1.90 7.02
N PHE A 60 14.38 2.01 7.89
CA PHE A 60 15.68 2.56 7.52
C PHE A 60 16.39 1.71 6.45
N GLN A 61 16.37 0.38 6.59
CA GLN A 61 16.94 -0.56 5.62
C GLN A 61 16.18 -0.53 4.29
N TYR A 62 14.86 -0.61 4.32
CA TYR A 62 13.99 -0.49 3.15
C TYR A 62 14.29 0.79 2.34
N PHE A 63 14.40 1.95 2.98
CA PHE A 63 14.70 3.19 2.25
C PHE A 63 16.11 3.19 1.66
N LYS A 64 17.12 2.65 2.37
CA LYS A 64 18.47 2.49 1.81
C LYS A 64 18.48 1.58 0.58
N LYS A 65 17.77 0.45 0.63
CA LYS A 65 17.65 -0.51 -0.50
C LYS A 65 16.92 0.13 -1.69
N LYS A 66 15.78 0.79 -1.45
CA LYS A 66 14.98 1.48 -2.48
C LYS A 66 15.74 2.59 -3.22
N ILE A 67 16.69 3.25 -2.55
CA ILE A 67 17.55 4.28 -3.16
C ILE A 67 18.67 3.66 -4.00
N LYS A 68 19.19 2.51 -3.60
CA LYS A 68 20.32 1.85 -4.27
C LYS A 68 19.93 1.09 -5.54
N SER A 69 18.67 0.68 -5.67
CA SER A 69 18.24 -0.13 -6.81
C SER A 69 16.73 -0.09 -6.98
N ARG A 70 16.25 0.45 -8.10
CA ARG A 70 14.87 0.24 -8.56
C ARG A 70 14.62 -1.23 -8.94
N ASP A 71 15.68 -1.96 -9.26
CA ASP A 71 15.64 -3.32 -9.80
C ASP A 71 16.37 -4.34 -8.90
N SER A 72 16.42 -4.14 -7.58
CA SER A 72 16.94 -5.21 -6.71
C SER A 72 15.96 -6.38 -6.76
N GLU A 73 16.41 -7.46 -7.40
CA GLU A 73 15.70 -8.74 -7.49
C GLU A 73 15.24 -9.22 -6.11
N ASN A 74 16.09 -9.06 -5.09
CA ASN A 74 15.75 -9.41 -3.70
C ASN A 74 14.55 -8.63 -3.18
N LEU A 75 14.53 -7.29 -3.34
CA LEU A 75 13.40 -6.48 -2.89
C LEU A 75 12.11 -6.85 -3.65
N LEU A 76 12.20 -7.09 -4.96
CA LEU A 76 11.07 -7.54 -5.76
C LEU A 76 10.55 -8.92 -5.32
N ASN A 77 11.44 -9.84 -4.97
CA ASN A 77 11.07 -11.15 -4.44
C ASN A 77 10.38 -11.03 -3.07
N ASP A 78 10.86 -10.16 -2.18
CA ASP A 78 10.21 -9.88 -0.90
C ASP A 78 8.79 -9.34 -1.11
N TYR A 79 8.63 -8.40 -2.05
CA TYR A 79 7.31 -7.90 -2.47
C TYR A 79 6.41 -9.03 -2.99
N LYS A 80 6.90 -9.84 -3.94
CA LYS A 80 6.12 -10.95 -4.53
C LYS A 80 5.67 -11.95 -3.47
N ASN A 81 6.58 -12.39 -2.61
CA ASN A 81 6.29 -13.36 -1.55
C ASN A 81 5.23 -12.84 -0.58
N VAL A 82 5.40 -11.60 -0.09
CA VAL A 82 4.43 -10.97 0.80
C VAL A 82 3.07 -10.83 0.11
N CYS A 83 3.04 -10.38 -1.15
CA CYS A 83 1.80 -10.24 -1.90
C CYS A 83 1.09 -11.57 -2.11
N ILE A 84 1.80 -12.65 -2.47
CA ILE A 84 1.20 -13.97 -2.70
C ILE A 84 0.56 -14.50 -1.42
N ILE A 85 1.27 -14.46 -0.30
CA ILE A 85 0.76 -14.97 0.98
C ILE A 85 -0.42 -14.11 1.46
N LEU A 86 -0.34 -12.78 1.27
CA LEU A 86 -1.42 -11.88 1.59
C LEU A 86 -2.65 -12.17 0.73
N LEU A 87 -2.49 -12.30 -0.58
CA LEU A 87 -3.58 -12.64 -1.49
C LEU A 87 -4.24 -13.97 -1.10
N TYR A 88 -3.44 -14.98 -0.77
CA TYR A 88 -3.97 -16.25 -0.25
C TYR A 88 -4.85 -16.05 0.99
N ALA A 89 -4.40 -15.25 1.96
CA ALA A 89 -5.16 -14.95 3.17
C ALA A 89 -6.50 -14.25 2.84
N LEU A 90 -6.47 -13.27 1.94
CA LEU A 90 -7.62 -12.46 1.55
C LEU A 90 -8.64 -13.27 0.71
N LEU A 91 -8.17 -14.04 -0.28
CA LEU A 91 -9.03 -14.85 -1.14
C LEU A 91 -9.76 -15.93 -0.33
N ASN A 92 -9.02 -16.71 0.45
CA ASN A 92 -9.58 -17.82 1.23
C ASN A 92 -10.21 -17.38 2.56
N ARG A 93 -10.30 -16.06 2.83
CA ARG A 93 -10.78 -15.48 4.08
C ARG A 93 -10.15 -16.13 5.33
N THR A 94 -8.89 -16.51 5.23
CA THR A 94 -8.20 -17.31 6.24
C THR A 94 -7.21 -16.46 7.01
N ASN A 95 -7.19 -16.62 8.34
CA ASN A 95 -6.17 -16.00 9.18
C ASN A 95 -4.81 -16.66 8.92
N VAL A 96 -3.84 -15.89 8.46
CA VAL A 96 -2.50 -16.39 8.10
C VAL A 96 -1.45 -15.79 9.03
N THR A 97 -0.45 -16.61 9.37
CA THR A 97 0.74 -16.16 10.08
C THR A 97 1.96 -16.41 9.20
N PHE A 98 2.56 -15.33 8.70
CA PHE A 98 3.82 -15.37 7.97
C PHE A 98 4.99 -15.36 8.95
N VAL A 99 5.78 -16.43 8.96
CA VAL A 99 6.96 -16.57 9.82
C VAL A 99 8.19 -16.19 9.00
N THR A 100 9.00 -15.26 9.50
CA THR A 100 10.20 -14.78 8.81
C THR A 100 11.29 -14.34 9.77
N ALA A 101 12.55 -14.38 9.32
CA ALA A 101 13.67 -13.71 9.97
C ALA A 101 14.03 -12.38 9.29
N ASP A 102 13.46 -12.13 8.10
CA ASP A 102 13.68 -10.90 7.35
C ASP A 102 12.77 -9.79 7.86
N ARG A 103 13.41 -8.66 8.18
CA ARG A 103 12.79 -7.50 8.79
C ARG A 103 12.17 -6.59 7.74
N ASP A 104 12.70 -6.60 6.51
CA ASP A 104 12.26 -5.67 5.46
C ASP A 104 10.79 -5.85 5.08
N ILE A 105 10.26 -7.06 5.27
CA ILE A 105 8.84 -7.40 5.15
C ILE A 105 7.94 -6.47 5.99
N LEU A 106 8.36 -6.09 7.20
CA LEU A 106 7.56 -5.19 8.05
C LEU A 106 7.42 -3.80 7.44
N ALA A 107 8.50 -3.28 6.84
CA ALA A 107 8.45 -2.00 6.15
C ALA A 107 7.59 -2.07 4.88
N ILE A 108 7.68 -3.17 4.12
CA ILE A 108 6.83 -3.42 2.95
C ILE A 108 5.35 -3.40 3.35
N LEU A 109 4.97 -4.15 4.38
CA LEU A 109 3.59 -4.24 4.86
C LEU A 109 3.06 -2.91 5.41
N LEU A 110 3.90 -2.13 6.09
CA LEU A 110 3.51 -0.79 6.58
C LEU A 110 3.38 0.23 5.45
N VAL A 111 4.19 0.13 4.39
CA VAL A 111 4.03 0.95 3.19
C VAL A 111 2.75 0.54 2.47
N LEU A 112 2.49 -0.76 2.35
CA LEU A 112 1.26 -1.29 1.76
C LEU A 112 0.01 -0.80 2.51
N SER A 113 -0.04 -0.93 3.83
CA SER A 113 -1.21 -0.50 4.61
C SER A 113 -1.47 1.00 4.51
N LYS A 114 -0.42 1.84 4.44
CA LYS A 114 -0.56 3.27 4.16
C LYS A 114 -1.06 3.55 2.74
N SER A 115 -0.55 2.84 1.75
CA SER A 115 -1.01 2.96 0.35
C SER A 115 -2.49 2.58 0.23
N LEU A 116 -2.90 1.48 0.85
CA LEU A 116 -4.31 1.05 0.89
C LEU A 116 -5.20 2.09 1.57
N ALA A 117 -4.79 2.62 2.73
CA ALA A 117 -5.54 3.66 3.42
C ALA A 117 -5.66 4.94 2.58
N HIS A 118 -4.60 5.33 1.86
CA HIS A 118 -4.68 6.45 0.91
C HIS A 118 -5.66 6.18 -0.22
N ASP A 119 -5.55 5.03 -0.88
CA ASP A 119 -6.41 4.71 -2.02
C ASP A 119 -7.88 4.60 -1.58
N MET A 120 -8.17 4.01 -0.42
CA MET A 120 -9.52 3.97 0.17
C MET A 120 -10.05 5.37 0.47
N THR A 121 -9.22 6.23 1.06
CA THR A 121 -9.62 7.61 1.38
C THR A 121 -9.92 8.39 0.11
N PHE A 122 -9.06 8.29 -0.91
CA PHE A 122 -9.28 8.92 -2.19
C PHE A 122 -10.52 8.38 -2.89
N THR A 123 -10.70 7.06 -2.89
CA THR A 123 -11.88 6.42 -3.48
C THR A 123 -13.16 6.96 -2.83
N HIS A 124 -13.19 7.03 -1.49
CA HIS A 124 -14.33 7.57 -0.74
C HIS A 124 -14.61 9.04 -1.08
N MET A 125 -13.58 9.91 -1.03
CA MET A 125 -13.74 11.35 -1.25
C MET A 125 -13.99 11.72 -2.72
N ILE A 126 -13.40 10.97 -3.66
CA ILE A 126 -13.46 11.30 -5.09
C ILE A 126 -14.71 10.71 -5.73
N LEU A 127 -15.01 9.43 -5.51
CA LEU A 127 -16.17 8.80 -6.15
C LEU A 127 -17.48 9.51 -5.78
N SER A 128 -17.60 9.95 -4.52
CA SER A 128 -18.74 10.75 -4.05
C SER A 128 -18.84 12.14 -4.69
N SER A 129 -17.73 12.67 -5.21
CA SER A 129 -17.66 14.01 -5.81
C SER A 129 -17.78 14.03 -7.34
N LEU A 130 -17.80 12.87 -8.01
CA LEU A 130 -17.80 12.77 -9.47
C LEU A 130 -19.23 12.77 -10.02
N SER A 131 -19.57 13.83 -10.76
CA SER A 131 -20.78 13.89 -11.58
C SER A 131 -20.68 12.97 -12.80
N GLU A 132 -21.81 12.70 -13.45
CA GLU A 132 -21.82 11.95 -14.72
C GLU A 132 -20.99 12.63 -15.82
N ASP A 133 -20.98 13.96 -15.87
CA ASP A 133 -20.17 14.69 -16.83
C ASP A 133 -18.68 14.57 -16.54
N ASP A 134 -18.28 14.60 -15.26
CA ASP A 134 -16.90 14.33 -14.87
C ASP A 134 -16.45 12.94 -15.31
N LYS A 135 -17.30 11.93 -15.09
CA LYS A 135 -17.02 10.55 -15.51
C LYS A 135 -16.79 10.49 -17.03
N ARG A 136 -17.65 11.14 -17.82
CA ARG A 136 -17.49 11.23 -19.29
C ARG A 136 -16.19 11.90 -19.69
N VAL A 137 -15.80 12.98 -19.02
CA VAL A 137 -14.53 13.70 -19.28
C VAL A 137 -13.33 12.79 -18.99
N ILE A 138 -13.30 12.10 -17.85
CA ILE A 138 -12.21 11.18 -17.50
C ILE A 138 -12.14 9.99 -18.47
N LEU A 139 -13.30 9.43 -18.86
CA LEU A 139 -13.37 8.33 -19.83
C LEU A 139 -12.84 8.74 -21.21
N LYS A 140 -13.00 10.00 -21.60
CA LYS A 140 -12.36 10.60 -22.79
C LYS A 140 -10.86 10.86 -22.61
N ARG A 141 -10.24 10.34 -21.54
CA ARG A 141 -8.81 10.51 -21.19
C ARG A 141 -8.39 11.94 -20.88
N ASN A 142 -9.35 12.81 -20.58
CA ASN A 142 -9.06 14.14 -20.08
C ASN A 142 -8.80 14.11 -18.57
N TYR A 143 -8.29 15.23 -18.07
CA TYR A 143 -7.94 15.41 -16.67
C TYR A 143 -8.96 16.29 -15.97
N ILE A 144 -9.25 15.98 -14.71
CA ILE A 144 -10.09 16.82 -13.84
C ILE A 144 -9.28 17.18 -12.61
N THR A 145 -9.29 18.45 -12.22
CA THR A 145 -8.72 18.86 -10.94
C THR A 145 -9.83 19.05 -9.91
N ARG A 146 -9.64 18.49 -8.72
CA ARG A 146 -10.47 18.69 -7.54
C ARG A 146 -9.64 19.21 -6.38
N TYR A 147 -10.31 19.92 -5.49
CA TYR A 147 -9.74 20.46 -4.27
C TYR A 147 -10.56 19.94 -3.10
N PHE A 148 -9.89 19.35 -2.13
CA PHE A 148 -10.51 18.75 -0.95
C PHE A 148 -9.93 19.35 0.32
N SER A 149 -10.64 19.24 1.44
CA SER A 149 -10.09 19.56 2.76
C SER A 149 -9.05 18.51 3.16
N PHE A 150 -7.85 18.96 3.52
CA PHE A 150 -6.77 18.10 3.98
C PHE A 150 -7.03 17.56 5.39
N SER A 151 -7.69 18.35 6.25
CA SER A 151 -8.09 17.91 7.58
C SER A 151 -9.10 16.77 7.52
N GLU A 152 -10.08 16.86 6.61
CA GLU A 152 -11.03 15.78 6.33
C GLU A 152 -10.32 14.53 5.78
N PHE A 153 -9.49 14.70 4.76
CA PHE A 153 -8.66 13.61 4.21
C PHE A 153 -7.88 12.90 5.33
N LYS A 154 -7.20 13.66 6.19
CA LYS A 154 -6.40 13.13 7.29
C LYS A 154 -7.25 12.37 8.30
N LYS A 155 -8.45 12.85 8.60
CA LYS A 155 -9.39 12.17 9.52
C LYS A 155 -9.79 10.80 8.98
N ILE A 156 -10.22 10.74 7.72
CA ILE A 156 -10.65 9.49 7.07
C ILE A 156 -9.46 8.53 6.93
N PHE A 157 -8.33 9.03 6.43
CA PHE A 157 -7.09 8.26 6.30
C PHE A 157 -6.67 7.61 7.63
N ASN A 158 -6.66 8.39 8.72
CA ASN A 158 -6.27 7.86 10.03
C ASN A 158 -7.26 6.83 10.56
N GLY A 159 -8.56 6.98 10.27
CA GLY A 159 -9.58 5.98 10.60
C GLY A 159 -9.31 4.66 9.88
N VAL A 160 -9.21 4.70 8.55
CA VAL A 160 -8.94 3.51 7.73
C VAL A 160 -7.62 2.85 8.08
N TYR A 161 -6.54 3.64 8.21
CA TYR A 161 -5.24 3.13 8.61
C TYR A 161 -5.26 2.53 10.02
N GLY A 162 -5.99 3.17 10.94
CA GLY A 162 -6.23 2.66 12.29
C GLY A 162 -6.91 1.30 12.27
N ASP A 163 -7.96 1.13 11.46
CA ASP A 163 -8.69 -0.14 11.33
C ASP A 163 -7.80 -1.26 10.79
N ILE A 164 -6.99 -0.97 9.77
CA ILE A 164 -6.03 -1.95 9.22
C ILE A 164 -5.03 -2.40 10.28
N MET A 165 -4.55 -1.47 11.11
CA MET A 165 -3.50 -1.73 12.11
C MET A 165 -4.05 -2.21 13.47
N ASN A 166 -5.37 -2.17 13.69
CA ASN A 166 -5.94 -2.40 15.01
C ASN A 166 -6.00 -3.89 15.37
N VAL A 167 -5.21 -4.26 16.38
CA VAL A 167 -5.05 -5.64 16.88
C VAL A 167 -6.26 -6.17 17.67
N TYR A 168 -7.16 -5.29 18.11
CA TYR A 168 -8.29 -5.62 18.97
C TYR A 168 -9.51 -6.13 18.19
N TRP A 169 -9.55 -5.96 16.87
CA TRP A 169 -10.62 -6.52 16.03
C TRP A 169 -10.52 -8.05 15.99
N LYS A 170 -11.57 -8.74 16.46
CA LYS A 170 -11.59 -10.21 16.59
C LYS A 170 -12.61 -10.94 15.70
N ARG A 171 -13.62 -10.24 15.19
CA ARG A 171 -14.76 -10.85 14.47
C ARG A 171 -14.95 -10.14 13.12
N ASP A 172 -15.16 -10.90 12.05
CA ASP A 172 -15.42 -10.43 10.67
C ASP A 172 -14.24 -9.77 9.94
N TYR A 173 -13.00 -10.04 10.38
CA TYR A 173 -11.76 -9.59 9.74
C TYR A 173 -10.88 -10.77 9.37
N VAL A 174 -10.26 -10.69 8.20
CA VAL A 174 -9.12 -11.53 7.83
C VAL A 174 -7.86 -10.95 8.48
N ARG A 175 -7.16 -11.74 9.28
CA ARG A 175 -5.94 -11.31 9.96
C ARG A 175 -4.69 -11.90 9.31
N PHE A 176 -3.80 -11.01 8.87
CA PHE A 176 -2.47 -11.35 8.40
C PHE A 176 -1.43 -10.99 9.46
N ARG A 177 -0.84 -11.98 10.12
CA ARG A 177 0.17 -11.78 11.17
C ARG A 177 1.56 -12.02 10.62
N VAL A 178 2.54 -11.29 11.15
CA VAL A 178 3.95 -11.59 10.95
C VAL A 178 4.57 -11.98 12.28
N LYS A 179 5.18 -13.17 12.31
CA LYS A 179 6.06 -13.60 13.40
C LYS A 179 7.50 -13.41 12.96
N LEU A 180 8.20 -12.51 13.62
CA LEU A 180 9.59 -12.20 13.31
C LEU A 180 10.51 -12.98 14.26
N TRP A 181 11.44 -13.75 13.72
CA TRP A 181 12.52 -14.36 14.50
C TRP A 181 13.59 -13.32 14.85
N ASP A 182 13.75 -13.02 16.14
CA ASP A 182 14.82 -12.14 16.60
C ASP A 182 16.09 -12.95 16.90
N LEU A 183 17.04 -12.91 15.96
CA LEU A 183 18.35 -13.56 16.10
C LEU A 183 19.10 -13.16 17.39
N LYS A 184 18.95 -11.92 17.88
CA LYS A 184 19.67 -11.49 19.09
C LYS A 184 19.04 -12.06 20.35
N ARG A 185 17.71 -12.19 20.37
CA ARG A 185 16.94 -12.63 21.53
C ARG A 185 16.55 -14.11 21.46
N GLN A 186 16.87 -14.80 20.36
CA GLN A 186 16.56 -16.21 20.09
C GLN A 186 15.09 -16.56 20.35
N LYS A 187 14.17 -15.66 19.95
CA LYS A 187 12.73 -15.84 20.14
C LYS A 187 11.92 -15.18 19.05
N TYR A 188 10.71 -15.66 18.84
CA TYR A 188 9.72 -15.01 17.99
C TYR A 188 9.13 -13.79 18.69
N ILE A 189 8.98 -12.71 17.92
CA ILE A 189 8.25 -11.50 18.29
C ILE A 189 6.91 -11.54 17.55
N ASN A 190 5.81 -11.42 18.29
CA ASN A 190 4.46 -11.69 17.82
C ASN A 190 3.58 -10.43 17.88
N ASP A 191 3.90 -9.35 17.18
CA ASP A 191 3.16 -8.09 17.40
C ASP A 191 2.79 -7.31 16.14
N PHE A 192 3.11 -7.84 14.95
CA PHE A 192 2.67 -7.20 13.72
C PHE A 192 1.50 -7.96 13.10
N SER A 193 0.34 -7.30 13.01
CA SER A 193 -0.81 -7.83 12.29
C SER A 193 -1.49 -6.74 11.49
N LEU A 194 -1.90 -7.10 10.28
CA LEU A 194 -2.86 -6.35 9.50
C LEU A 194 -4.21 -7.06 9.58
N ASN A 195 -5.28 -6.28 9.75
CA ASN A 195 -6.64 -6.77 9.81
C ASN A 195 -7.42 -6.17 8.64
N PHE A 196 -8.12 -7.02 7.91
CA PHE A 196 -8.86 -6.63 6.71
C PHE A 196 -10.33 -6.97 6.92
N ASN A 197 -11.17 -5.94 7.09
CA ASN A 197 -12.62 -6.13 7.00
C ASN A 197 -13.03 -6.43 5.55
N GLU A 198 -14.31 -6.74 5.36
CA GLU A 198 -14.89 -6.99 4.04
C GLU A 198 -14.51 -5.90 3.02
N SER A 199 -14.72 -4.62 3.36
CA SER A 199 -14.49 -3.50 2.43
C SER A 199 -13.02 -3.36 2.03
N VAL A 200 -12.09 -3.46 2.98
CA VAL A 200 -10.65 -3.37 2.69
C VAL A 200 -10.21 -4.59 1.87
N ARG A 201 -10.71 -5.78 2.21
CA ARG A 201 -10.41 -7.02 1.48
C ARG A 201 -10.88 -6.94 0.04
N GLU A 202 -12.15 -6.59 -0.17
CA GLU A 202 -12.72 -6.43 -1.51
C GLU A 202 -11.94 -5.40 -2.32
N MET A 203 -11.58 -4.26 -1.72
CA MET A 203 -10.78 -3.28 -2.41
C MET A 203 -9.43 -3.85 -2.86
N ILE A 204 -8.66 -4.51 -1.97
CA ILE A 204 -7.35 -5.10 -2.33
C ILE A 204 -7.49 -6.11 -3.49
N LEU A 205 -8.49 -6.99 -3.42
CA LEU A 205 -8.71 -8.00 -4.44
C LEU A 205 -9.11 -7.39 -5.80
N ASN A 206 -9.70 -6.20 -5.79
CA ASN A 206 -10.16 -5.51 -7.00
C ASN A 206 -9.20 -4.41 -7.50
N MET A 207 -8.16 -4.03 -6.74
CA MET A 207 -7.21 -2.97 -7.12
C MET A 207 -6.43 -3.27 -8.42
N HIS A 208 -6.42 -4.53 -8.85
CA HIS A 208 -5.76 -5.00 -10.06
C HIS A 208 -6.67 -5.92 -10.88
N GLY A 209 -7.26 -5.37 -11.94
CA GLY A 209 -7.87 -6.15 -13.00
C GLY A 209 -7.80 -5.38 -14.32
N PRO A 210 -7.67 -6.05 -15.48
CA PRO A 210 -7.94 -5.40 -16.74
C PRO A 210 -9.37 -4.84 -16.72
N LEU A 211 -9.58 -3.67 -17.34
CA LEU A 211 -10.87 -2.96 -17.32
C LEU A 211 -12.03 -3.79 -17.88
N SER A 212 -11.72 -4.85 -18.61
CA SER A 212 -12.63 -5.77 -19.28
C SER A 212 -12.96 -7.04 -18.49
N CYS A 213 -12.32 -7.26 -17.35
CA CYS A 213 -12.65 -8.39 -16.49
C CYS A 213 -13.98 -8.09 -15.77
N HIS A 214 -15.04 -8.81 -16.10
CA HIS A 214 -16.34 -8.71 -15.43
C HIS A 214 -16.27 -9.06 -13.93
N PHE A 215 -15.27 -9.87 -13.52
CA PHE A 215 -15.02 -10.21 -12.11
C PHE A 215 -14.21 -9.17 -11.36
N ALA A 216 -13.46 -8.31 -12.06
CA ALA A 216 -12.85 -7.16 -11.45
C ALA A 216 -13.94 -6.10 -11.31
N LYS A 217 -14.36 -5.82 -10.06
CA LYS A 217 -15.33 -4.78 -9.69
C LYS A 217 -14.75 -3.37 -9.94
N ASN A 218 -14.29 -3.13 -11.16
CA ASN A 218 -13.54 -1.94 -11.58
C ASN A 218 -14.40 -0.68 -11.48
N ASP A 219 -15.70 -0.83 -11.69
CA ASP A 219 -16.73 0.19 -11.52
C ASP A 219 -16.96 0.59 -10.05
N THR A 220 -16.83 -0.37 -9.13
CA THR A 220 -17.27 -0.24 -7.73
C THR A 220 -16.28 0.56 -6.87
N TYR A 221 -14.97 0.52 -7.19
CA TYR A 221 -13.92 1.20 -6.39
C TYR A 221 -13.11 2.23 -7.20
N GLY A 222 -13.59 2.64 -8.38
CA GLY A 222 -12.88 3.63 -9.18
C GLY A 222 -11.49 3.16 -9.63
N ASN A 223 -11.29 1.84 -9.79
CA ASN A 223 -9.98 1.24 -10.04
C ASN A 223 -9.34 1.70 -11.36
N TRP A 224 -10.12 2.31 -12.25
CA TRP A 224 -9.70 2.94 -13.50
C TRP A 224 -9.15 4.35 -13.32
N ILE A 225 -9.43 5.00 -12.20
CA ILE A 225 -9.01 6.37 -11.92
C ILE A 225 -7.60 6.35 -11.33
N HIS A 226 -6.75 7.18 -11.91
CA HIS A 226 -5.45 7.51 -11.39
C HIS A 226 -5.53 8.84 -10.66
N TYR A 227 -5.00 8.87 -9.45
CA TYR A 227 -4.99 10.04 -8.59
C TYR A 227 -3.55 10.57 -8.50
N HIS A 228 -3.35 11.83 -8.90
CA HIS A 228 -2.11 12.54 -8.63
C HIS A 228 -2.41 13.70 -7.69
N PHE A 229 -1.90 13.64 -6.46
CA PHE A 229 -2.13 14.67 -5.45
C PHE A 229 -0.85 15.44 -5.12
N TRP A 230 -1.02 16.66 -4.64
CA TRP A 230 0.07 17.49 -4.13
C TRP A 230 -0.13 17.74 -2.63
N PRO A 231 0.95 17.77 -1.84
CA PRO A 231 0.83 18.15 -0.44
C PRO A 231 0.28 19.59 -0.32
N PRO A 232 -0.47 19.90 0.75
CA PRO A 232 -1.02 21.22 0.95
C PRO A 232 0.07 22.31 0.93
N PRO A 233 -0.15 23.43 0.22
CA PRO A 233 0.81 24.52 0.19
C PRO A 233 0.89 25.21 1.57
N PRO A 234 2.04 25.78 1.96
CA PRO A 234 2.19 26.47 3.25
C PRO A 234 1.19 27.59 3.49
N LYS A 235 0.76 28.27 2.40
CA LYS A 235 -0.21 29.37 2.43
C LYS A 235 -1.67 28.92 2.55
N SER A 236 -1.95 27.64 2.26
CA SER A 236 -3.29 27.06 2.37
C SER A 236 -3.16 25.62 2.88
N PRO A 237 -2.83 25.46 4.18
CA PRO A 237 -2.44 24.16 4.75
C PRO A 237 -3.58 23.14 4.77
N ASP A 238 -4.84 23.59 4.60
CA ASP A 238 -6.00 22.72 4.53
C ASP A 238 -6.45 22.38 3.10
N VAL A 239 -5.79 22.88 2.05
CA VAL A 239 -6.23 22.62 0.66
C VAL A 239 -5.40 21.49 0.04
N LEU A 240 -6.06 20.36 -0.23
CA LEU A 240 -5.49 19.23 -0.95
C LEU A 240 -5.90 19.28 -2.42
N LYS A 241 -4.94 19.53 -3.31
CA LYS A 241 -5.15 19.47 -4.76
C LYS A 241 -4.98 18.04 -5.28
N VAL A 242 -5.95 17.55 -6.04
CA VAL A 242 -5.93 16.23 -6.67
C VAL A 242 -6.27 16.35 -8.15
N LEU A 243 -5.42 15.78 -9.00
CA LEU A 243 -5.65 15.59 -10.42
C LEU A 243 -6.13 14.16 -10.65
N LEU A 244 -7.27 14.04 -11.30
CA LEU A 244 -7.93 12.80 -11.67
C LEU A 244 -7.68 12.56 -13.14
N SER A 245 -7.30 11.33 -13.47
CA SER A 245 -7.16 10.88 -14.85
C SER A 245 -7.49 9.40 -14.98
N LEU A 246 -7.60 8.92 -16.22
CA LEU A 246 -7.66 7.49 -16.46
C LEU A 246 -6.26 6.88 -16.30
N LYS A 247 -6.12 5.76 -15.58
CA LYS A 247 -4.85 5.00 -15.50
C LYS A 247 -4.35 4.69 -16.92
N LYS A 248 -3.07 4.97 -17.18
CA LYS A 248 -2.44 4.66 -18.48
C LYS A 248 -2.53 3.15 -18.73
N ARG A 249 -3.10 2.78 -19.87
CA ARG A 249 -3.10 1.39 -20.36
C ARG A 249 -1.74 1.11 -20.98
N ASN A 250 -1.03 0.10 -20.48
CA ASN A 250 0.25 -0.31 -21.07
C ASN A 250 0.07 -1.12 -22.38
N SER A 251 -1.14 -1.55 -22.74
CA SER A 251 -1.52 -1.99 -24.09
C SER A 251 -3.03 -1.79 -24.33
N LEU A 252 -3.43 -1.62 -25.60
CA LEU A 252 -4.85 -1.59 -26.02
C LEU A 252 -5.50 -2.99 -25.92
N ASP A 253 -4.70 -4.06 -25.96
CA ASP A 253 -5.18 -5.45 -25.89
C ASP A 253 -5.76 -5.81 -24.51
N ASN A 254 -5.44 -5.05 -23.46
CA ASN A 254 -5.99 -5.23 -22.11
C ASN A 254 -7.47 -4.80 -21.97
N ILE A 255 -8.15 -4.43 -23.06
CA ILE A 255 -9.57 -4.01 -23.08
C ILE A 255 -10.48 -5.14 -23.56
N GLN A 256 -9.95 -6.15 -24.23
CA GLN A 256 -10.72 -7.31 -24.64
C GLN A 256 -9.80 -8.51 -24.51
N VAL A 257 -9.83 -9.13 -23.34
CA VAL A 257 -9.42 -10.52 -23.26
C VAL A 257 -10.60 -11.29 -23.86
N PRO A 258 -10.43 -12.03 -24.96
CA PRO A 258 -11.49 -12.90 -25.48
C PRO A 258 -12.05 -13.75 -24.34
N GLU A 259 -13.36 -13.94 -24.30
CA GLU A 259 -14.02 -14.60 -23.16
C GLU A 259 -13.41 -15.97 -22.85
N ILE A 260 -12.91 -16.67 -23.87
CA ILE A 260 -12.17 -17.94 -23.76
C ILE A 260 -10.88 -17.76 -22.96
N ILE A 261 -9.98 -16.85 -23.38
CA ILE A 261 -8.72 -16.57 -22.69
C ILE A 261 -8.99 -16.03 -21.27
N HIS A 262 -10.04 -15.24 -21.10
CA HIS A 262 -10.44 -14.72 -19.80
C HIS A 262 -10.94 -15.82 -18.88
N ARG A 263 -11.78 -16.76 -19.36
CA ARG A 263 -12.24 -17.92 -18.59
C ARG A 263 -11.10 -18.84 -18.21
N GLU A 264 -10.08 -18.97 -19.06
CA GLU A 264 -8.86 -19.74 -18.75
C GLU A 264 -7.97 -19.03 -17.71
N THR A 265 -7.78 -17.71 -17.85
CA THR A 265 -6.88 -16.92 -16.98
C THR A 265 -7.51 -16.56 -15.64
N CYS A 266 -8.82 -16.29 -15.61
CA CYS A 266 -9.62 -16.03 -14.41
C CYS A 266 -10.32 -17.29 -13.89
N LYS A 267 -9.96 -18.49 -14.37
CA LYS A 267 -10.52 -19.77 -13.92
C LYS A 267 -10.49 -19.87 -12.40
N TYR A 268 -9.40 -19.41 -11.79
CA TYR A 268 -9.26 -19.32 -10.33
C TYR A 268 -10.38 -18.50 -9.67
N ALA A 269 -10.74 -17.33 -10.19
CA ALA A 269 -11.80 -16.48 -9.62
C ALA A 269 -13.21 -17.06 -9.85
N ILE A 270 -13.41 -17.76 -10.97
CA ILE A 270 -14.65 -18.49 -11.26
C ILE A 270 -14.81 -19.68 -10.30
N ASP A 271 -13.71 -20.40 -10.06
CA ASP A 271 -13.70 -21.54 -9.15
C ASP A 271 -13.73 -21.11 -7.68
N ASP A 272 -13.22 -19.92 -7.34
CA ASP A 272 -13.43 -19.25 -6.05
C ASP A 272 -14.92 -18.90 -5.82
N ALA A 273 -15.53 -18.19 -6.76
CA ALA A 273 -16.95 -17.84 -6.69
C ALA A 273 -17.87 -19.08 -6.63
N ALA A 274 -17.44 -20.21 -7.22
CA ALA A 274 -18.15 -21.49 -7.19
C ALA A 274 -17.77 -22.40 -6.00
N GLY A 275 -16.86 -21.99 -5.11
CA GLY A 275 -16.41 -22.78 -3.96
C GLY A 275 -15.55 -24.01 -4.30
N ARG A 276 -14.96 -24.06 -5.50
CA ARG A 276 -14.17 -25.15 -6.07
C ARG A 276 -12.65 -24.98 -5.92
N LEU A 277 -12.18 -24.00 -5.16
CA LEU A 277 -10.74 -23.79 -4.91
C LEU A 277 -10.03 -24.99 -4.27
N LYS A 278 -10.77 -25.95 -3.69
CA LYS A 278 -10.20 -27.18 -3.15
C LYS A 278 -9.35 -27.98 -4.13
N GLU A 279 -9.66 -27.90 -5.41
CA GLU A 279 -8.98 -28.64 -6.48
C GLU A 279 -7.58 -28.06 -6.82
N TYR A 280 -7.32 -26.82 -6.39
CA TYR A 280 -6.04 -26.14 -6.62
C TYR A 280 -5.01 -26.35 -5.50
N TYR A 281 -5.39 -26.98 -4.38
CA TYR A 281 -4.48 -27.29 -3.27
C TYR A 281 -3.44 -28.38 -3.60
N GLY A 282 -3.52 -29.03 -4.77
CA GLY A 282 -2.57 -30.06 -5.21
C GLY A 282 -1.13 -29.60 -5.50
N PHE A 283 -0.82 -28.30 -5.33
CA PHE A 283 0.54 -27.75 -5.47
C PHE A 283 1.23 -27.44 -4.13
N LEU A 284 0.62 -27.76 -2.99
CA LEU A 284 1.18 -27.58 -1.65
C LEU A 284 1.17 -28.88 -0.81
N LEU A 285 1.46 -30.01 -1.46
CA LEU A 285 1.99 -31.20 -0.81
C LEU A 285 3.31 -31.59 -1.49
#